data_AF-A0AAN0M968-F1
#
_entry.id   AF-A0AAN0M968-F1
#
_cell.length_a   1.000
_cell.length_b   1.000
_cell.length_c   1.000
_cell.angle_alpha   90.00
_cell.angle_beta   90.00
_cell.angle_gamma   90.00
#
_symmetry.space_group_name_H-M   'P 1'
#
loop_
_entity.id
_entity.type
_entity.pdbx_description
1 polymer ?
#
loop_
_entity_poly.entity_id
_entity_poly.type
_entity_poly.pdbx_seq_one_letter_code
_entity_poly.pdbx_strand_id
1 'polypeptide(L)'
;MSSPTMADPAPSLPLEIPDKPILSTAEVVSLAEVAVRRAEKFGTLIDTLESGVNKRAADAAESLDRAGFQSKDQQAAADKAAAIARREVVTNSSDARWAHLKELNAAADSLATTAQLWASPVTVLARAGLGTQERSNFQQRLEGSGIVDLRNAALLAVATDNKIMGAAIVAILDRMPARSRPFSARDLADKLVGE
;
A
#
# COMPACT_ATOMS: atom_id res chain seq x y z
N MET A 1 -36.65 37.78 -27.86
CA MET A 1 -35.29 37.23 -27.99
C MET A 1 -34.91 36.66 -26.64
N SER A 2 -35.04 35.34 -26.46
CA SER A 2 -34.68 34.67 -25.21
C SER A 2 -33.18 34.39 -25.23
N SER A 3 -32.44 34.97 -24.30
CA SER A 3 -31.00 34.72 -24.15
C SER A 3 -30.75 33.24 -23.85
N PRO A 4 -29.71 32.63 -24.44
CA PRO A 4 -29.34 31.26 -24.12
C PRO A 4 -28.82 31.22 -22.67
N THR A 5 -29.44 30.39 -21.84
CA THR A 5 -28.93 30.05 -20.51
C THR A 5 -27.58 29.38 -20.70
N MET A 6 -26.51 30.08 -20.31
CA MET A 6 -25.17 29.52 -20.22
C MET A 6 -25.26 28.34 -19.25
N ALA A 7 -25.03 27.12 -19.74
CA ALA A 7 -24.91 25.95 -18.88
C ALA A 7 -23.80 26.19 -17.87
N ASP A 8 -24.08 25.94 -16.58
CA ASP A 8 -23.07 26.03 -15.53
C ASP A 8 -21.84 25.18 -15.92
N PRO A 9 -20.61 25.69 -15.69
CA PRO A 9 -19.42 24.91 -15.96
C PRO A 9 -19.46 23.62 -15.15
N ALA A 10 -19.22 22.49 -15.80
CA ALA A 10 -19.14 21.20 -15.13
C ALA A 10 -18.14 21.29 -13.96
N PRO A 11 -18.44 20.69 -12.79
CA PRO A 11 -17.53 20.72 -11.66
C PRO A 11 -16.17 20.14 -12.09
N SER A 12 -15.12 20.95 -11.98
CA SER A 12 -13.75 20.50 -12.22
C SER A 12 -13.26 19.77 -10.98
N LEU A 13 -12.94 18.49 -11.13
CA LEU A 13 -12.16 17.78 -10.12
C LEU A 13 -10.69 18.14 -10.37
N PRO A 14 -9.99 18.78 -9.41
CA PRO A 14 -8.56 19.06 -9.56
C PRO A 14 -7.81 17.75 -9.76
N LEU A 15 -7.02 17.67 -10.83
CA LEU A 15 -6.14 16.53 -11.10
C LEU A 15 -4.80 16.81 -10.42
N GLU A 16 -4.64 16.37 -9.18
CA GLU A 16 -3.37 16.42 -8.47
C GLU A 16 -2.52 15.22 -8.91
N ILE A 17 -1.66 15.41 -9.93
CA ILE A 17 -0.66 14.41 -10.31
C ILE A 17 0.57 14.63 -9.42
N PRO A 18 0.91 13.70 -8.53
CA PRO A 18 2.10 13.82 -7.69
C PRO A 18 3.37 13.74 -8.57
N ASP A 19 4.40 14.51 -8.19
CA ASP A 19 5.72 14.47 -8.85
C ASP A 19 6.44 13.12 -8.66
N LYS A 20 5.99 12.33 -7.68
CA LYS A 20 6.53 11.00 -7.39
C LYS A 20 5.95 9.98 -8.37
N PRO A 21 6.76 9.01 -8.84
CA PRO A 21 6.30 8.00 -9.78
C PRO A 21 5.14 7.19 -9.20
N ILE A 22 4.08 7.07 -10.00
CA ILE A 22 2.94 6.19 -9.71
C ILE A 22 3.37 4.77 -10.09
N LEU A 23 3.28 3.84 -9.14
CA LEU A 23 3.68 2.45 -9.35
C LEU A 23 2.57 1.66 -10.05
N SER A 24 2.94 0.78 -10.97
CA SER A 24 2.08 -0.26 -11.53
C SER A 24 1.79 -1.35 -10.49
N THR A 25 0.77 -2.20 -10.74
CA THR A 25 0.44 -3.31 -9.85
C THR A 25 1.63 -4.25 -9.60
N ALA A 26 2.41 -4.56 -10.63
CA ALA A 26 3.60 -5.41 -10.50
C ALA A 26 4.68 -4.76 -9.64
N GLU A 27 4.85 -3.44 -9.76
CA GLU A 27 5.79 -2.68 -8.93
C GLU A 27 5.33 -2.59 -7.48
N VAL A 28 4.03 -2.52 -7.19
CA VAL A 28 3.49 -2.58 -5.82
C VAL A 28 3.74 -3.93 -5.17
N VAL A 29 3.50 -5.03 -5.88
CA VAL A 29 3.77 -6.39 -5.37
C VAL A 29 5.27 -6.57 -5.10
N SER A 30 6.12 -6.18 -6.06
CA SER A 30 7.57 -6.21 -5.90
C SER A 30 8.05 -5.34 -4.72
N LEU A 31 7.47 -4.15 -4.55
CA LEU A 31 7.77 -3.27 -3.41
C LEU A 31 7.38 -3.92 -2.09
N ALA A 32 6.23 -4.59 -2.01
CA ALA A 32 5.77 -5.30 -0.82
C ALA A 32 6.75 -6.44 -0.45
N GLU A 33 7.18 -7.24 -1.42
CA GLU A 33 8.19 -8.28 -1.21
C GLU A 33 9.52 -7.70 -0.75
N VAL A 34 9.96 -6.59 -1.36
CA VAL A 34 11.18 -5.87 -0.97
C VAL A 34 11.05 -5.28 0.44
N ALA A 35 9.88 -4.78 0.82
CA ALA A 35 9.62 -4.25 2.15
C ALA A 35 9.68 -5.37 3.22
N VAL A 36 9.12 -6.55 2.94
CA VAL A 36 9.20 -7.72 3.83
C VAL A 36 10.67 -8.14 4.02
N ARG A 37 11.42 -8.31 2.93
CA ARG A 37 12.85 -8.67 3.01
C ARG A 37 13.67 -7.62 3.76
N ARG A 38 13.31 -6.33 3.64
CA ARG A 38 13.95 -5.24 4.39
C ARG A 38 13.62 -5.32 5.87
N ALA A 39 12.36 -5.56 6.23
CA ALA A 39 11.94 -5.75 7.61
C ALA A 39 12.68 -6.92 8.28
N GLU A 40 12.83 -8.05 7.58
CA GLU A 40 13.63 -9.19 8.05
C GLU A 40 15.10 -8.80 8.30
N LYS A 41 15.72 -8.07 7.35
CA LYS A 41 17.08 -7.54 7.53
C LYS A 41 17.20 -6.64 8.75
N PHE A 42 16.20 -5.80 9.03
CA PHE A 42 16.19 -4.99 10.26
C PHE A 42 16.10 -5.83 11.52
N GLY A 43 15.23 -6.85 11.54
CA GLY A 43 15.14 -7.80 12.65
C GLY A 43 16.50 -8.43 12.93
N THR A 44 17.14 -9.00 11.91
CA THR A 44 18.47 -9.62 12.07
C THR A 44 19.57 -8.65 12.53
N LEU A 45 19.51 -7.38 12.10
CA LEU A 45 20.45 -6.36 12.56
C LEU A 45 20.25 -6.06 14.05
N ILE A 46 19.01 -5.91 14.49
CA ILE A 46 18.66 -5.67 15.89
C ILE A 46 19.14 -6.85 16.75
N ASP A 47 18.82 -8.08 16.35
CA ASP A 47 19.23 -9.30 17.05
C ASP A 47 20.76 -9.40 17.17
N THR A 48 21.48 -9.04 16.11
CA THR A 48 22.95 -9.03 16.09
C THR A 48 23.52 -7.99 17.06
N LEU A 49 22.96 -6.78 17.08
CA LEU A 49 23.38 -5.71 17.97
C LEU A 49 23.10 -6.06 19.44
N GLU A 50 21.95 -6.64 19.74
CA GLU A 50 21.58 -7.10 21.08
C GLU A 50 22.48 -8.25 21.55
N SER A 51 22.73 -9.23 20.69
CA SER A 51 23.66 -10.33 20.95
C SER A 51 25.07 -9.82 21.24
N GLY A 52 25.55 -8.82 20.49
CA GLY A 52 26.85 -8.18 20.74
C GLY A 52 26.96 -7.46 22.08
N VAL A 53 25.86 -6.84 22.55
CA VAL A 53 25.79 -6.24 23.90
C VAL A 53 25.84 -7.33 24.97
N ASN A 54 25.05 -8.39 24.81
CA ASN A 54 24.99 -9.50 25.76
C ASN A 54 26.33 -10.23 25.86
N LYS A 55 27.01 -10.42 24.73
CA LYS A 55 28.36 -11.02 24.70
C LYS A 55 29.36 -10.19 25.50
N ARG A 56 29.38 -8.87 25.32
CA ARG A 56 30.28 -8.00 26.11
C ARG A 56 29.99 -8.01 27.59
N ALA A 57 28.72 -8.15 27.98
CA ALA A 57 28.33 -8.34 29.37
C ALA A 57 28.85 -9.67 29.93
N ALA A 58 28.69 -10.75 29.16
CA ALA A 58 29.17 -12.08 29.53
C ALA A 58 30.71 -12.14 29.63
N ASP A 59 31.43 -11.60 28.65
CA ASP A 59 32.90 -11.55 28.64
C ASP A 59 33.43 -10.79 29.87
N ALA A 60 32.75 -9.72 30.29
CA ALA A 60 33.10 -8.95 31.48
C ALA A 60 32.88 -9.77 32.77
N ALA A 61 31.73 -10.45 32.90
CA ALA A 61 31.47 -11.32 34.04
C ALA A 61 32.49 -12.48 34.12
N GLU A 62 32.74 -13.16 32.99
CA GLU A 62 33.67 -14.30 32.92
C GLU A 62 35.12 -13.89 33.22
N SER A 63 35.52 -12.68 32.84
CA SER A 63 36.84 -12.15 33.20
C SER A 63 36.99 -11.97 34.71
N LEU A 64 35.97 -11.44 35.39
CA LEU A 64 35.98 -11.26 36.84
C LEU A 64 35.84 -12.59 37.59
N ASP A 65 35.06 -13.54 37.05
CA ASP A 65 34.94 -14.89 37.60
C ASP A 65 36.28 -15.62 37.57
N ARG A 66 36.99 -15.59 36.44
CA ARG A 66 38.35 -16.16 36.32
C ARG A 66 39.37 -15.50 37.26
N ALA A 67 39.15 -14.23 37.63
CA ALA A 67 39.97 -13.52 38.60
C ALA A 67 39.54 -13.73 40.07
N GLY A 68 38.50 -14.53 40.33
CA GLY A 68 38.05 -14.92 41.66
C GLY A 68 37.20 -13.86 42.40
N PHE A 69 36.62 -12.90 41.68
CA PHE A 69 35.74 -11.89 42.27
C PHE A 69 34.37 -12.50 42.65
N GLN A 70 33.68 -11.88 43.61
CA GLN A 70 32.37 -12.34 44.04
C GLN A 70 31.30 -12.10 42.97
N SER A 71 30.26 -12.93 42.96
CA SER A 71 29.15 -12.87 41.99
C SER A 71 28.51 -11.48 41.87
N LYS A 72 28.43 -10.71 42.97
CA LYS A 72 27.91 -9.33 42.95
C LYS A 72 28.79 -8.39 42.12
N ASP A 73 30.10 -8.53 42.21
CA ASP A 73 31.07 -7.72 41.46
C ASP A 73 31.09 -8.12 39.98
N GLN A 74 30.93 -9.41 39.69
CA GLN A 74 30.76 -9.93 38.33
C GLN A 74 29.50 -9.33 37.67
N GLN A 75 28.36 -9.32 38.37
CA GLN A 75 27.11 -8.74 37.86
C GLN A 75 27.23 -7.24 37.62
N ALA A 76 27.84 -6.50 38.56
CA ALA A 76 28.07 -5.06 38.40
C ALA A 76 28.97 -4.74 37.19
N ALA A 77 29.97 -5.59 36.92
CA ALA A 77 30.82 -5.46 35.75
C ALA A 77 30.07 -5.76 34.44
N ALA A 78 29.24 -6.81 34.43
CA ALA A 78 28.38 -7.14 33.28
C ALA A 78 27.40 -6.00 32.95
N ASP A 79 26.72 -5.46 33.96
CA ASP A 79 25.76 -4.35 33.79
C ASP A 79 26.46 -3.10 33.24
N LYS A 80 27.65 -2.78 33.75
CA LYS A 80 28.46 -1.66 33.28
C LYS A 80 28.93 -1.86 31.85
N ALA A 81 29.42 -3.06 31.51
CA ALA A 81 29.86 -3.41 30.16
C ALA A 81 28.68 -3.36 29.16
N ALA A 82 27.51 -3.86 29.54
CA ALA A 82 26.28 -3.76 28.76
C ALA A 82 25.87 -2.30 28.52
N ALA A 83 25.91 -1.46 29.55
CA ALA A 83 25.55 -0.05 29.45
C ALA A 83 26.50 0.73 28.51
N ILE A 84 27.80 0.46 28.58
CA ILE A 84 28.79 1.04 27.66
C ILE A 84 28.54 0.54 26.24
N ALA A 85 28.37 -0.77 26.06
CA ALA A 85 28.13 -1.38 24.76
C ALA A 85 26.87 -0.82 24.08
N ARG A 86 25.78 -0.62 24.84
CA ARG A 86 24.55 0.02 24.33
C ARG A 86 24.80 1.45 23.86
N ARG A 87 25.57 2.25 24.62
CA ARG A 87 25.91 3.63 24.22
C ARG A 87 26.72 3.64 22.93
N GLU A 88 27.74 2.79 22.82
CA GLU A 88 28.54 2.66 21.60
C GLU A 88 27.71 2.22 20.41
N VAL A 89 26.81 1.25 20.58
CA VAL A 89 25.89 0.83 19.52
C VAL A 89 25.03 2.01 19.07
N VAL A 90 24.45 2.79 19.98
CA VAL A 90 23.63 3.97 19.62
C VAL A 90 24.44 4.99 18.83
N THR A 91 25.64 5.32 19.29
CA THR A 91 26.53 6.30 18.64
C THR A 91 26.98 5.81 17.27
N ASN A 92 27.47 4.57 17.18
CA ASN A 92 28.11 4.04 15.96
C ASN A 92 27.09 3.58 14.90
N SER A 93 25.86 3.29 15.29
CA SER A 93 24.79 2.88 14.35
C SER A 93 23.90 4.02 13.88
N SER A 94 24.09 5.25 14.39
CA SER A 94 23.20 6.39 14.10
C SER A 94 23.01 6.61 12.59
N ASP A 95 24.10 6.72 11.84
CA ASP A 95 24.03 7.02 10.40
C ASP A 95 23.41 5.89 9.58
N ALA A 96 23.76 4.64 9.91
CA ALA A 96 23.20 3.46 9.27
C ALA A 96 21.68 3.35 9.53
N ARG A 97 21.23 3.58 10.77
CA ARG A 97 19.80 3.62 11.11
C ARG A 97 19.08 4.73 10.37
N TRP A 98 19.67 5.92 10.26
CA TRP A 98 19.09 7.04 9.52
C TRP A 98 19.00 6.80 8.02
N ALA A 99 20.02 6.21 7.39
CA ALA A 99 19.98 5.86 5.97
C ALA A 99 18.82 4.90 5.68
N HIS A 100 18.69 3.88 6.51
CA HIS A 100 17.61 2.91 6.45
C HIS A 100 16.21 3.51 6.65
N LEU A 101 16.05 4.45 7.60
CA LEU A 101 14.79 5.17 7.81
C LEU A 101 14.42 6.05 6.60
N LYS A 102 15.40 6.71 5.98
CA LYS A 102 15.18 7.51 4.76
C LYS A 102 14.68 6.65 3.61
N GLU A 103 15.27 5.49 3.39
CA GLU A 103 14.82 4.55 2.36
C GLU A 103 13.41 4.05 2.62
N LEU A 104 13.07 3.74 3.88
CA LEU A 104 11.72 3.31 4.25
C LEU A 104 10.69 4.43 4.06
N ASN A 105 11.05 5.67 4.40
CA ASN A 105 10.18 6.82 4.16
C ASN A 105 9.94 7.05 2.67
N ALA A 106 10.98 6.92 1.83
CA ALA A 106 10.83 7.02 0.38
C ALA A 106 9.89 5.93 -0.17
N ALA A 107 10.02 4.70 0.30
CA ALA A 107 9.11 3.61 -0.08
C ALA A 107 7.67 3.87 0.38
N ALA A 108 7.49 4.35 1.62
CA ALA A 108 6.18 4.71 2.17
C ALA A 108 5.51 5.84 1.37
N ASP A 109 6.28 6.85 0.98
CA ASP A 109 5.81 7.96 0.14
C ASP A 109 5.36 7.49 -1.25
N SER A 110 6.11 6.60 -1.89
CA SER A 110 5.73 6.00 -3.17
C SER A 110 4.47 5.15 -3.04
N LEU A 111 4.31 4.41 -1.94
CA LEU A 111 3.10 3.64 -1.66
C LEU A 111 1.89 4.55 -1.44
N ALA A 112 2.03 5.64 -0.68
CA ALA A 112 0.95 6.58 -0.39
C ALA A 112 0.43 7.27 -1.67
N THR A 113 1.36 7.68 -2.53
CA THR A 113 1.09 8.20 -3.89
C THR A 113 0.26 7.20 -4.70
N THR A 114 0.67 5.94 -4.65
CA THR A 114 0.11 4.84 -5.43
C THR A 114 -1.26 4.40 -4.88
N ALA A 115 -1.48 4.48 -3.57
CA ALA A 115 -2.69 4.03 -2.87
C ALA A 115 -3.99 4.65 -3.42
N GLN A 116 -3.93 5.86 -3.98
CA GLN A 116 -5.09 6.50 -4.59
C GLN A 116 -5.71 5.66 -5.72
N LEU A 117 -4.88 4.92 -6.47
CA LEU A 117 -5.36 4.04 -7.53
C LEU A 117 -6.11 2.80 -7.00
N TRP A 118 -5.86 2.40 -5.75
CA TRP A 118 -6.53 1.28 -5.06
C TRP A 118 -7.48 1.75 -3.95
N ALA A 119 -7.85 3.04 -3.93
CA ALA A 119 -8.64 3.64 -2.86
C ALA A 119 -10.02 2.97 -2.67
N SER A 120 -10.58 2.36 -3.72
CA SER A 120 -11.80 1.57 -3.63
C SER A 120 -11.85 0.48 -4.71
N PRO A 121 -12.62 -0.60 -4.49
CA PRO A 121 -12.88 -1.62 -5.51
C PRO A 121 -13.44 -1.02 -6.81
N VAL A 122 -14.27 0.03 -6.71
CA VAL A 122 -14.78 0.76 -7.88
C VAL A 122 -13.64 1.42 -8.67
N THR A 123 -12.69 2.06 -7.99
CA THR A 123 -11.50 2.68 -8.61
C THR A 123 -10.61 1.63 -9.29
N VAL A 124 -10.46 0.46 -8.68
CA VAL A 124 -9.72 -0.67 -9.27
C VAL A 124 -10.42 -1.18 -10.52
N LEU A 125 -11.71 -1.51 -10.42
CA LEU A 125 -12.50 -2.02 -11.53
C LEU A 125 -12.58 -1.01 -12.69
N ALA A 126 -12.78 0.28 -12.40
CA ALA A 126 -12.92 1.33 -13.42
C ALA A 126 -11.72 1.42 -14.36
N ARG A 127 -10.53 1.00 -13.93
CA ARG A 127 -9.30 0.96 -14.75
C ARG A 127 -9.23 -0.25 -15.68
N ALA A 128 -10.03 -1.29 -15.46
CA ALA A 128 -9.98 -2.50 -16.29
C ALA A 128 -10.36 -2.17 -17.74
N GLY A 129 -9.43 -2.48 -18.66
CA GLY A 129 -9.61 -2.22 -20.10
C GLY A 129 -9.66 -0.74 -20.48
N LEU A 130 -9.21 0.19 -19.62
CA LEU A 130 -9.14 1.61 -19.97
C LEU A 130 -8.30 1.80 -21.25
N GLY A 131 -8.84 2.51 -22.25
CA GLY A 131 -8.18 2.71 -23.55
C GLY A 131 -8.27 1.54 -24.54
N THR A 132 -8.89 0.42 -24.17
CA THR A 132 -9.08 -0.72 -25.07
C THR A 132 -10.35 -0.58 -25.91
N GLN A 133 -10.32 -1.11 -27.14
CA GLN A 133 -11.51 -1.15 -28.00
C GLN A 133 -12.64 -1.99 -27.39
N GLU A 134 -12.30 -3.06 -26.67
CA GLU A 134 -13.27 -3.94 -26.02
C GLU A 134 -14.13 -3.18 -24.99
N ARG A 135 -13.49 -2.36 -24.14
CA ARG A 135 -14.23 -1.52 -23.16
C ARG A 135 -15.17 -0.54 -23.85
N SER A 136 -14.71 0.11 -24.92
CA SER A 136 -15.53 1.03 -25.71
C SER A 136 -16.73 0.32 -26.36
N ASN A 137 -16.53 -0.90 -26.86
CA ASN A 137 -17.61 -1.70 -27.45
C ASN A 137 -18.68 -2.07 -26.41
N PHE A 138 -18.29 -2.49 -25.20
CA PHE A 138 -19.27 -2.76 -24.14
C PHE A 138 -20.05 -1.52 -23.73
N GLN A 139 -19.37 -0.38 -23.58
CA GLN A 139 -20.03 0.89 -23.27
C GLN A 139 -21.06 1.24 -24.35
N GLN A 140 -20.67 1.18 -25.63
CA GLN A 140 -21.56 1.50 -26.74
C GLN A 140 -22.76 0.55 -26.83
N ARG A 141 -22.57 -0.75 -26.58
CA ARG A 141 -23.64 -1.75 -26.64
C ARG A 141 -24.64 -1.63 -25.50
N LEU A 142 -24.19 -1.18 -24.34
CA LEU A 142 -25.02 -1.05 -23.14
C LEU A 142 -25.55 0.38 -22.93
N GLU A 143 -25.09 1.33 -23.75
CA GLU A 143 -25.59 2.70 -23.76
C GLU A 143 -27.10 2.73 -24.02
N GLY A 144 -27.86 3.45 -23.19
CA GLY A 144 -29.32 3.53 -23.31
C GLY A 144 -30.08 2.24 -22.96
N SER A 145 -29.39 1.19 -22.47
CA SER A 145 -30.04 -0.04 -22.01
C SER A 145 -30.93 0.22 -20.79
N GLY A 146 -32.02 -0.54 -20.69
CA GLY A 146 -32.92 -0.49 -19.54
C GLY A 146 -32.31 -1.08 -18.27
N ILE A 147 -32.95 -0.83 -17.13
CA ILE A 147 -32.49 -1.30 -15.81
C ILE A 147 -32.33 -2.83 -15.72
N VAL A 148 -33.17 -3.59 -16.44
CA VAL A 148 -33.14 -5.06 -16.46
C VAL A 148 -31.92 -5.56 -17.24
N ASP A 149 -31.66 -4.99 -18.40
CA ASP A 149 -30.54 -5.38 -19.26
C ASP A 149 -29.19 -5.06 -18.59
N LEU A 150 -29.08 -3.90 -17.95
CA LEU A 150 -27.89 -3.55 -17.17
C LEU A 150 -27.65 -4.53 -16.01
N ARG A 151 -28.72 -4.99 -15.34
CA ARG A 151 -28.61 -5.99 -14.28
C ARG A 151 -28.17 -7.36 -14.80
N ASN A 152 -28.74 -7.80 -15.93
CA ASN A 152 -28.36 -9.05 -16.58
C ASN A 152 -26.91 -9.01 -17.07
N ALA A 153 -26.49 -7.89 -17.65
CA ALA A 153 -25.10 -7.66 -18.05
C ALA A 153 -24.17 -7.72 -16.82
N ALA A 154 -24.53 -7.09 -15.70
CA ALA A 154 -23.72 -7.17 -14.48
C ALA A 154 -23.59 -8.59 -13.94
N LEU A 155 -24.69 -9.35 -13.90
CA LEU A 155 -24.65 -10.75 -13.50
C LEU A 155 -23.77 -11.60 -14.44
N LEU A 156 -23.86 -11.36 -15.75
CA LEU A 156 -23.00 -12.01 -16.73
C LEU A 156 -21.53 -11.66 -16.53
N ALA A 157 -21.20 -10.39 -16.23
CA ALA A 157 -19.83 -9.97 -15.94
C ALA A 157 -19.26 -10.77 -14.77
N VAL A 158 -20.01 -10.85 -13.67
CA VAL A 158 -19.62 -11.62 -12.48
C VAL A 158 -19.48 -13.11 -12.81
N ALA A 159 -20.45 -13.69 -13.50
CA ALA A 159 -20.43 -15.12 -13.84
C ALA A 159 -19.26 -15.52 -14.76
N THR A 160 -18.71 -14.58 -15.52
CA THR A 160 -17.62 -14.80 -16.49
C THR A 160 -16.30 -14.17 -16.07
N ASP A 161 -16.22 -13.62 -14.85
CA ASP A 161 -15.11 -12.80 -14.36
C ASP A 161 -14.64 -11.70 -15.36
N ASN A 162 -15.60 -11.14 -16.11
CA ASN A 162 -15.30 -10.13 -17.13
C ASN A 162 -15.22 -8.73 -16.51
N LYS A 163 -14.01 -8.40 -16.02
CA LYS A 163 -13.69 -7.10 -15.40
C LYS A 163 -13.84 -5.92 -16.38
N ILE A 164 -13.58 -6.11 -17.67
CA ILE A 164 -13.70 -5.05 -18.68
C ILE A 164 -15.18 -4.69 -18.90
N MET A 165 -16.05 -5.69 -18.98
CA MET A 165 -17.50 -5.48 -19.06
C MET A 165 -18.03 -4.85 -17.77
N GLY A 166 -17.57 -5.30 -16.59
CA GLY A 166 -17.89 -4.67 -15.31
C GLY A 166 -17.50 -3.19 -15.25
N ALA A 167 -16.29 -2.85 -15.72
CA ALA A 167 -15.82 -1.46 -15.79
C ALA A 167 -16.66 -0.58 -16.73
N ALA A 168 -17.09 -1.13 -17.87
CA ALA A 168 -18.00 -0.45 -18.79
C ALA A 168 -19.36 -0.16 -18.13
N ILE A 169 -19.90 -1.12 -17.39
CA ILE A 169 -21.16 -0.98 -16.64
C ILE A 169 -21.03 0.10 -15.57
N VAL A 170 -19.94 0.12 -14.78
CA VAL A 170 -19.67 1.16 -13.77
C VAL A 170 -19.67 2.56 -14.41
N ALA A 171 -19.03 2.72 -15.57
CA ALA A 171 -19.00 4.00 -16.29
C ALA A 171 -20.39 4.45 -16.81
N ILE A 172 -21.30 3.51 -17.10
CA ILE A 172 -22.69 3.82 -17.42
C ILE A 172 -23.44 4.25 -16.15
N LEU A 173 -23.29 3.50 -15.05
CA LEU A 173 -23.94 3.82 -13.77
C LEU A 173 -23.55 5.20 -13.24
N ASP A 174 -22.29 5.61 -13.39
CA ASP A 174 -21.83 6.93 -12.95
C ASP A 174 -22.53 8.09 -13.65
N ARG A 175 -22.95 7.89 -14.90
CA ARG A 175 -23.73 8.86 -15.68
C ARG A 175 -25.22 8.85 -15.34
N MET A 176 -25.71 7.84 -14.61
CA MET A 176 -27.10 7.74 -14.18
C MET A 176 -27.34 8.48 -12.86
N PRO A 177 -28.50 9.13 -12.68
CA PRO A 177 -28.94 9.63 -11.38
C PRO A 177 -28.95 8.50 -10.34
N ALA A 178 -28.49 8.76 -9.12
CA ALA A 178 -28.31 7.73 -8.09
C ALA A 178 -29.58 6.88 -7.83
N ARG A 179 -30.76 7.52 -7.83
CA ARG A 179 -32.05 6.83 -7.62
C ARG A 179 -32.50 5.95 -8.80
N SER A 180 -31.94 6.18 -9.98
CA SER A 180 -32.27 5.44 -11.21
C SER A 180 -31.32 4.27 -11.47
N ARG A 181 -30.27 4.11 -10.64
CA ARG A 181 -29.28 3.04 -10.80
C ARG A 181 -29.92 1.69 -10.42
N PRO A 182 -29.82 0.65 -11.28
CA PRO A 182 -30.42 -0.65 -11.02
C PRO A 182 -29.77 -1.43 -9.86
N PHE A 183 -28.52 -1.10 -9.51
CA PHE A 183 -27.75 -1.69 -8.43
C PHE A 183 -26.57 -0.79 -8.07
N SER A 184 -25.88 -1.13 -6.98
CA SER A 184 -24.69 -0.43 -6.48
C SER A 184 -23.46 -0.78 -7.33
N ALA A 185 -22.77 0.24 -7.83
CA ALA A 185 -21.48 0.07 -8.52
C ALA A 185 -20.42 -0.53 -7.59
N ARG A 186 -20.52 -0.26 -6.28
CA ARG A 186 -19.65 -0.84 -5.26
C ARG A 186 -19.86 -2.35 -5.15
N ASP A 187 -21.11 -2.80 -5.09
CA ASP A 187 -21.40 -4.23 -4.95
C ASP A 187 -20.91 -5.02 -6.16
N LEU A 188 -21.06 -4.47 -7.37
CA LEU A 188 -20.51 -5.06 -8.58
C LEU A 188 -18.98 -5.12 -8.54
N ALA A 189 -18.34 -4.03 -8.11
CA ALA A 189 -16.89 -3.98 -8.00
C ALA A 189 -16.34 -4.96 -6.95
N ASP A 190 -16.97 -5.04 -5.78
CA ASP A 190 -16.62 -5.98 -4.72
C ASP A 190 -16.69 -7.43 -5.23
N LYS A 191 -17.65 -7.77 -6.10
CA LYS A 191 -17.76 -9.11 -6.69
C LYS A 191 -16.71 -9.45 -7.76
N LEU A 192 -16.17 -8.45 -8.45
CA LEU A 192 -15.23 -8.65 -9.57
C LEU A 192 -13.76 -8.43 -9.19
N VAL A 193 -13.50 -7.56 -8.21
CA VAL A 193 -12.14 -7.18 -7.81
C VAL A 193 -11.94 -7.07 -6.30
N GLY A 194 -12.99 -7.25 -5.49
CA GLY A 194 -12.84 -7.38 -4.05
C GLY A 194 -12.29 -8.77 -3.70
N GLU A 195 -11.35 -8.81 -2.74
CA GLU A 195 -10.90 -10.05 -2.09
C GLU A 195 -11.93 -10.55 -1.07
#